data_AF-A0A429U141-F1
#
_entry.id   AF-A0A429U141-F1
#
_cell.length_a   1.000
_cell.length_b   1.000
_cell.length_c   1.000
_cell.angle_alpha   90.00
_cell.angle_beta   90.00
_cell.angle_gamma   90.00
#
_symmetry.space_group_name_H-M   'P 1'
#
loop_
_entity.id
_entity.type
_entity.pdbx_description
1 polymer ?
#
loop_
_entity_poly.entity_id
_entity_poly.type
_entity_poly.pdbx_seq_one_letter_code
_entity_poly.pdbx_strand_id
1 'polypeptide(L)'
;MQTWEAALERLCAVHVPEDESAELPDDLFDAVDQLIAAYGADDIAEIIAQAVRSGRITVRQATTCLGVAQWSGTDNGAALRRTLDDWVRRADDTARLHMALHQGMWLLPTATEMHAKLTEIAVRYPEHQAVCRYLISTRPAHAQP
;
A
#
# COMPACT_ATOMS: atom_id res chain seq x y z
N MET A 1 -22.47 14.75 4.37
CA MET A 1 -21.50 13.80 3.81
C MET A 1 -20.33 14.61 3.28
N GLN A 2 -19.15 14.44 3.86
CA GLN A 2 -17.94 15.10 3.39
C GLN A 2 -17.62 14.57 1.99
N THR A 3 -17.05 15.39 1.10
CA THR A 3 -16.82 15.03 -0.31
C THR A 3 -15.97 13.77 -0.47
N TRP A 4 -15.03 13.54 0.44
CA TRP A 4 -14.20 12.34 0.45
C TRP A 4 -14.93 11.07 0.91
N GLU A 5 -15.97 11.17 1.75
CA GLU A 5 -16.74 9.99 2.19
C GLU A 5 -17.44 9.33 1.00
N ALA A 6 -18.04 10.15 0.14
CA ALA A 6 -18.68 9.71 -1.10
C ALA A 6 -17.66 9.14 -2.10
N ALA A 7 -16.47 9.73 -2.19
CA ALA A 7 -15.39 9.20 -3.03
C ALA A 7 -14.89 7.84 -2.50
N LEU A 8 -14.77 7.69 -1.17
CA LEU A 8 -14.41 6.43 -0.55
C LEU A 8 -15.49 5.36 -0.74
N GLU A 9 -16.77 5.74 -0.68
CA GLU A 9 -17.89 4.84 -1.02
C GLU A 9 -17.81 4.33 -2.45
N ARG A 10 -17.54 5.21 -3.41
CA ARG A 10 -17.32 4.80 -4.80
C ARG A 10 -16.16 3.84 -4.93
N LEU A 11 -15.00 4.16 -4.34
CA LEU A 11 -13.84 3.28 -4.35
C LEU A 11 -14.16 1.89 -3.78
N CYS A 12 -14.84 1.84 -2.63
CA CYS A 12 -15.22 0.57 -2.00
C CYS A 12 -16.22 -0.25 -2.84
N ALA A 13 -16.99 0.39 -3.71
CA ALA A 13 -17.96 -0.27 -4.57
C ALA A 13 -17.33 -0.84 -5.86
N VAL A 14 -16.10 -0.46 -6.21
CA VAL A 14 -15.42 -0.96 -7.40
C VAL A 14 -15.10 -2.45 -7.24
N HIS A 15 -15.51 -3.24 -8.21
CA HIS A 15 -15.15 -4.66 -8.27
C HIS A 15 -13.72 -4.80 -8.77
N VAL A 16 -12.81 -5.20 -7.89
CA VAL A 16 -11.43 -5.53 -8.25
C VAL A 16 -11.38 -7.02 -8.59
N PRO A 17 -10.89 -7.41 -9.79
CA PRO A 17 -10.75 -8.81 -10.17
C PRO A 17 -9.94 -9.61 -9.15
N GLU A 18 -10.32 -10.88 -8.97
CA GLU A 18 -9.55 -11.79 -8.10
C GLU A 18 -8.27 -12.30 -8.75
N ASP A 19 -8.29 -12.36 -10.09
CA ASP A 19 -7.18 -12.79 -10.93
C ASP A 19 -6.17 -11.64 -11.11
N GLU A 20 -4.97 -11.82 -10.59
CA GLU A 20 -3.89 -10.82 -10.67
C GLU A 20 -3.38 -10.59 -12.10
N SER A 21 -3.72 -11.47 -13.05
CA SER A 21 -3.41 -11.29 -14.48
C SER A 21 -4.49 -10.51 -15.26
N ALA A 22 -5.65 -10.28 -14.64
CA ALA A 22 -6.72 -9.51 -15.26
C ALA A 22 -6.37 -8.02 -15.31
N GLU A 23 -6.84 -7.36 -16.35
CA GLU A 23 -6.77 -5.90 -16.47
C GLU A 23 -7.61 -5.25 -15.37
N LEU A 24 -7.06 -4.21 -14.74
CA LEU A 24 -7.78 -3.43 -13.74
C LEU A 24 -8.84 -2.56 -14.43
N PRO A 25 -10.05 -2.45 -13.87
CA PRO A 25 -11.11 -1.66 -14.49
C PRO A 25 -10.81 -0.16 -14.41
N ASP A 26 -11.12 0.59 -15.47
CA ASP A 26 -10.98 2.06 -15.53
C ASP A 26 -11.67 2.75 -14.33
N ASP A 27 -12.83 2.22 -13.91
CA ASP A 27 -13.57 2.71 -12.74
C ASP A 27 -12.73 2.71 -11.44
N LEU A 28 -11.74 1.82 -11.30
CA LEU A 28 -10.83 1.82 -10.16
C LEU A 28 -9.91 3.04 -10.19
N PHE A 29 -9.35 3.35 -11.36
CA PHE A 29 -8.47 4.50 -11.55
C PHE A 29 -9.25 5.79 -11.29
N ASP A 30 -10.43 5.93 -11.88
CA ASP A 30 -11.31 7.08 -11.67
C ASP A 30 -11.70 7.24 -10.19
N ALA A 31 -12.00 6.14 -9.48
CA ALA A 31 -12.36 6.20 -8.08
C ALA A 31 -11.18 6.60 -7.17
N VAL A 32 -9.98 6.12 -7.47
CA VAL A 32 -8.75 6.52 -6.76
C VAL A 32 -8.45 8.00 -7.00
N ASP A 33 -8.52 8.46 -8.24
CA ASP A 33 -8.29 9.86 -8.62
C ASP A 33 -9.30 10.79 -7.93
N GLN A 34 -10.58 10.40 -7.90
CA GLN A 34 -11.62 11.13 -7.17
C GLN A 34 -11.35 11.19 -5.67
N LEU A 35 -10.88 10.09 -5.06
CA LEU A 35 -10.56 10.06 -3.64
C LEU A 35 -9.34 10.94 -3.34
N ILE A 36 -8.30 10.90 -4.17
CA ILE A 36 -7.14 11.79 -4.05
C ILE A 36 -7.56 13.25 -4.19
N ALA A 37 -8.41 13.59 -5.16
CA ALA A 37 -8.90 14.96 -5.35
C ALA A 37 -9.73 15.46 -4.16
N ALA A 38 -10.50 14.57 -3.50
CA ALA A 38 -11.40 14.93 -2.42
C ALA A 38 -10.75 14.91 -1.02
N TYR A 39 -9.79 14.01 -0.78
CA TYR A 39 -9.15 13.77 0.52
C TYR A 39 -7.70 14.27 0.59
N GLY A 40 -7.00 14.27 -0.54
CA GLY A 40 -5.57 14.56 -0.63
C GLY A 40 -4.73 13.29 -0.83
N ALA A 41 -3.64 13.43 -1.59
CA ALA A 41 -2.71 12.34 -1.88
C ALA A 41 -1.87 11.94 -0.66
N ASP A 42 -1.62 12.88 0.27
CA ASP A 42 -0.69 12.64 1.39
C ASP A 42 -1.17 11.55 2.36
N ASP A 43 -2.48 11.46 2.61
CA ASP A 43 -3.08 10.55 3.58
C ASP A 43 -3.90 9.41 2.92
N ILE A 44 -3.76 9.22 1.60
CA ILE A 44 -4.57 8.24 0.84
C ILE A 44 -4.43 6.81 1.37
N ALA A 45 -3.23 6.43 1.81
CA ALA A 45 -2.99 5.13 2.43
C ALA A 45 -3.77 4.95 3.73
N GLU A 46 -3.84 5.99 4.56
CA GLU A 46 -4.51 5.91 5.85
C GLU A 46 -6.02 5.78 5.72
N ILE A 47 -6.62 6.50 4.76
CA ILE A 47 -8.06 6.40 4.55
C ILE A 47 -8.47 5.05 3.93
N ILE A 48 -7.63 4.49 3.04
CA ILE A 48 -7.82 3.14 2.50
C ILE A 48 -7.67 2.09 3.62
N ALA A 49 -6.66 2.21 4.49
CA ALA A 49 -6.50 1.33 5.64
C ALA A 49 -7.69 1.41 6.62
N GLN A 50 -8.30 2.59 6.77
CA GLN A 50 -9.53 2.74 7.55
C GLN A 50 -10.72 2.01 6.92
N ALA A 51 -10.82 1.98 5.59
CA ALA A 51 -11.84 1.21 4.88
C ALA A 51 -11.66 -0.31 5.11
N VAL A 52 -10.41 -0.80 5.15
CA VAL A 52 -10.11 -2.19 5.54
C VAL A 52 -10.55 -2.46 6.97
N ARG A 53 -10.15 -1.62 7.94
CA ARG A 53 -10.50 -1.80 9.36
C ARG A 53 -12.02 -1.79 9.61
N SER A 54 -12.77 -1.05 8.81
CA SER A 54 -14.24 -1.01 8.88
C SER A 54 -14.93 -2.13 8.09
N GLY A 55 -14.17 -3.03 7.46
CA GLY A 55 -14.71 -4.18 6.71
C GLY A 55 -15.37 -3.80 5.39
N ARG A 56 -15.13 -2.58 4.88
CA ARG A 56 -15.74 -2.09 3.62
C ARG A 56 -15.06 -2.67 2.39
N ILE A 57 -13.77 -2.97 2.51
CA ILE A 57 -12.95 -3.62 1.47
C ILE A 57 -12.00 -4.61 2.13
N THR A 58 -11.54 -5.59 1.36
CA THR A 58 -10.52 -6.54 1.79
C THR A 58 -9.12 -5.92 1.75
N VAL A 59 -8.17 -6.52 2.48
CA VAL A 59 -6.75 -6.17 2.41
C VAL A 59 -6.23 -6.26 0.97
N ARG A 60 -6.63 -7.30 0.21
CA ARG A 60 -6.23 -7.46 -1.20
C ARG A 60 -6.70 -6.30 -2.07
N GLN A 61 -7.99 -5.95 -1.99
CA GLN A 61 -8.54 -4.80 -2.72
C GLN A 61 -7.81 -3.51 -2.36
N ALA A 62 -7.54 -3.29 -1.07
CA ALA A 62 -6.79 -2.13 -0.60
C ALA A 62 -5.37 -2.10 -1.17
N THR A 63 -4.65 -3.23 -1.18
CA THR A 63 -3.32 -3.35 -1.81
C THR A 63 -3.36 -2.94 -3.28
N THR A 64 -4.38 -3.36 -4.05
CA THR A 64 -4.55 -2.95 -5.45
C THR A 64 -4.85 -1.45 -5.57
N CYS A 65 -5.73 -0.90 -4.72
CA CYS A 65 -6.03 0.53 -4.70
C CYS A 65 -4.78 1.38 -4.45
N LEU A 66 -3.91 0.95 -3.53
CA LEU A 66 -2.65 1.64 -3.24
C LEU A 66 -1.68 1.57 -4.42
N GLY A 67 -1.64 0.44 -5.14
CA GLY A 67 -0.83 0.30 -6.34
C GLY A 67 -1.24 1.27 -7.45
N VAL A 68 -2.55 1.53 -7.58
CA VAL A 68 -3.07 2.59 -8.47
C VAL A 68 -2.73 3.98 -7.92
N ALA A 69 -3.01 4.23 -6.63
CA ALA A 69 -2.79 5.52 -5.99
C ALA A 69 -1.33 6.01 -6.07
N GLN A 70 -0.38 5.07 -6.11
CA GLN A 70 1.04 5.37 -6.33
C GLN A 70 1.30 6.21 -7.59
N TRP A 71 0.51 6.02 -8.64
CA TRP A 71 0.69 6.67 -9.94
C TRP A 71 -0.33 7.78 -10.23
N SER A 72 -1.33 7.95 -9.36
CA SER A 72 -2.44 8.91 -9.51
C SER A 72 -2.20 10.28 -8.87
N GLY A 73 -1.13 10.44 -8.07
CA GLY A 73 -0.82 11.68 -7.36
C GLY A 73 0.08 12.65 -8.13
N THR A 74 0.22 13.88 -7.60
CA THR A 74 1.10 14.92 -8.20
C THR A 74 2.57 14.81 -7.78
N ASP A 75 2.89 13.91 -6.85
CA ASP A 75 4.21 13.78 -6.24
C ASP A 75 4.90 12.44 -6.57
N ASN A 76 4.40 11.74 -7.60
CA ASN A 76 4.88 10.41 -8.02
C ASN A 76 4.91 9.39 -6.86
N GLY A 77 3.91 9.45 -5.98
CA GLY A 77 3.74 8.51 -4.87
C GLY A 77 4.72 8.74 -3.71
N ALA A 78 5.41 9.88 -3.66
CA ALA A 78 6.36 10.17 -2.59
C ALA A 78 5.71 10.20 -1.20
N ALA A 79 4.52 10.78 -1.07
CA ALA A 79 3.78 10.80 0.18
C ALA A 79 3.27 9.42 0.58
N LEU A 80 2.67 8.68 -0.38
CA LEU A 80 2.29 7.29 -0.18
C LEU A 80 3.47 6.47 0.34
N ARG A 81 4.66 6.60 -0.29
CA ARG A 81 5.87 5.91 0.14
C ARG A 81 6.25 6.21 1.58
N ARG A 82 6.20 7.48 2.01
CA ARG A 82 6.50 7.85 3.41
C ARG A 82 5.57 7.14 4.39
N THR A 83 4.28 7.08 4.09
CA THR A 83 3.28 6.38 4.93
C THR A 83 3.54 4.88 5.00
N LEU A 84 3.85 4.24 3.87
CA LEU A 84 4.15 2.80 3.83
C LEU A 84 5.46 2.46 4.55
N ASP A 85 6.50 3.28 4.39
CA ASP A 85 7.75 3.15 5.14
C ASP A 85 7.49 3.22 6.65
N ASP A 86 6.65 4.15 7.09
CA ASP A 86 6.31 4.29 8.51
C ASP A 86 5.50 3.10 9.03
N TRP A 87 4.59 2.52 8.24
CA TRP A 87 3.90 1.27 8.59
C TRP A 87 4.90 0.12 8.77
N VAL A 88 5.89 -0.01 7.89
CA VAL A 88 6.94 -1.04 7.98
C VAL A 88 7.84 -0.82 9.20
N ARG A 89 8.20 0.43 9.51
CA ARG A 89 9.01 0.75 10.70
C ARG A 89 8.32 0.36 11.99
N ARG A 90 7.03 0.66 12.10
CA ARG A 90 6.22 0.39 13.31
C ARG A 90 5.85 -1.08 13.42
N ALA A 91 5.47 -1.71 12.30
CA ALA A 91 5.08 -3.12 12.22
C ALA A 91 4.11 -3.54 13.34
N ASP A 92 3.13 -2.69 13.64
CA ASP A 92 2.18 -2.81 14.75
C ASP A 92 0.77 -3.24 14.29
N ASP A 93 0.49 -3.15 13.00
CA ASP A 93 -0.79 -3.53 12.37
C ASP A 93 -0.50 -4.47 11.18
N THR A 94 -0.94 -5.72 11.30
CA THR A 94 -0.73 -6.76 10.26
C THR A 94 -1.38 -6.42 8.92
N ALA A 95 -2.51 -5.72 8.89
CA ALA A 95 -3.16 -5.34 7.64
C ALA A 95 -2.37 -4.24 6.92
N ARG A 96 -1.95 -3.20 7.66
CA ARG A 96 -1.06 -2.16 7.14
C ARG A 96 0.26 -2.73 6.65
N LEU A 97 0.84 -3.64 7.42
CA LEU A 97 2.07 -4.31 7.07
C LEU A 97 1.92 -5.13 5.77
N HIS A 98 0.85 -5.93 5.65
CA HIS A 98 0.55 -6.67 4.43
C HIS A 98 0.43 -5.72 3.23
N MET A 99 -0.37 -4.65 3.36
CA MET A 99 -0.53 -3.68 2.29
C MET A 99 0.81 -3.10 1.84
N ALA A 100 1.66 -2.67 2.77
CA ALA A 100 2.97 -2.07 2.47
C ALA A 100 3.95 -3.06 1.80
N LEU A 101 4.07 -4.28 2.32
CA LEU A 101 5.00 -5.29 1.81
C LEU A 101 4.69 -5.73 0.36
N HIS A 102 3.46 -5.52 -0.09
CA HIS A 102 3.00 -5.95 -1.40
C HIS A 102 2.97 -4.82 -2.45
N GLN A 103 3.50 -3.61 -2.16
CA GLN A 103 3.42 -2.46 -3.08
C GLN A 103 4.46 -2.42 -4.23
N GLY A 104 5.23 -3.49 -4.52
CA GLY A 104 6.18 -3.50 -5.65
C GLY A 104 7.28 -2.42 -5.62
N MET A 105 7.39 -1.69 -4.52
CA MET A 105 8.25 -0.52 -4.33
C MET A 105 9.38 -0.82 -3.35
N TRP A 106 10.45 -0.05 -3.48
CA TRP A 106 11.61 -0.13 -2.59
C TRP A 106 11.24 0.56 -1.28
N LEU A 107 10.86 -0.26 -0.29
CA LEU A 107 10.55 0.18 1.06
C LEU A 107 11.83 0.61 1.79
N LEU A 108 11.70 1.62 2.62
CA LEU A 108 12.73 2.20 3.47
C LEU A 108 13.88 2.84 2.67
N PRO A 109 14.45 3.95 3.14
CA PRO A 109 15.39 4.74 2.36
C PRO A 109 16.71 4.01 2.09
N THR A 110 17.19 3.18 3.03
CA THR A 110 18.48 2.48 2.91
C THR A 110 18.32 0.96 2.88
N ALA A 111 19.20 0.28 2.14
CA ALA A 111 19.22 -1.18 2.11
C ALA A 111 19.50 -1.78 3.50
N THR A 112 20.38 -1.17 4.29
CA THR A 112 20.68 -1.59 5.67
C THR A 112 19.44 -1.53 6.58
N GLU A 113 18.71 -0.41 6.57
CA GLU A 113 17.47 -0.27 7.35
C GLU A 113 16.42 -1.28 6.87
N MET A 114 16.28 -1.43 5.56
CA MET A 114 15.34 -2.36 4.96
C MET A 114 15.63 -3.81 5.38
N HIS A 115 16.88 -4.25 5.29
CA HIS A 115 17.30 -5.60 5.67
C HIS A 115 17.04 -5.87 7.14
N ALA A 116 17.42 -4.94 8.02
CA ALA A 116 17.22 -5.08 9.46
C ALA A 116 15.72 -5.21 9.78
N LYS A 117 14.87 -4.32 9.25
CA LYS A 117 13.43 -4.34 9.52
C LYS A 117 12.71 -5.54 8.90
N LEU A 118 13.00 -5.90 7.66
CA LEU A 118 12.35 -7.06 7.04
C LEU A 118 12.79 -8.38 7.71
N THR A 119 14.01 -8.47 8.22
CA THR A 119 14.45 -9.63 9.03
C THR A 119 13.69 -9.72 10.35
N GLU A 120 13.54 -8.61 11.06
CA GLU A 120 12.74 -8.52 12.30
C GLU A 120 11.28 -8.93 12.05
N ILE A 121 10.67 -8.37 11.00
CA ILE A 121 9.29 -8.66 10.59
C ILE A 121 9.13 -10.14 10.23
N ALA A 122 10.06 -10.72 9.46
CA ALA A 122 9.98 -12.13 9.04
C ALA A 122 10.08 -13.13 10.20
N VAL A 123 10.68 -12.73 11.33
CA VAL A 123 10.71 -13.52 12.57
C VAL A 123 9.41 -13.34 13.35
N ARG A 124 8.90 -12.11 13.43
CA ARG A 124 7.71 -11.77 14.23
C ARG A 124 6.40 -12.21 13.57
N TYR A 125 6.32 -12.17 12.25
CA TYR A 125 5.13 -12.43 11.44
C TYR A 125 5.45 -13.51 10.39
N PRO A 126 5.36 -14.80 10.73
CA PRO A 126 5.70 -15.90 9.82
C PRO A 126 4.95 -15.87 8.49
N GLU A 127 3.73 -15.36 8.46
CA GLU A 127 2.90 -15.17 7.27
C GLU A 127 3.54 -14.21 6.25
N HIS A 128 4.40 -13.29 6.68
CA HIS A 128 5.12 -12.34 5.82
C HIS A 128 6.56 -12.78 5.51
N GLN A 129 7.01 -13.92 6.05
CA GLN A 129 8.40 -14.37 5.89
C GLN A 129 8.81 -14.50 4.42
N ALA A 130 7.94 -15.04 3.57
CA ALA A 130 8.24 -15.25 2.16
C ALA A 130 8.44 -13.92 1.41
N VAL A 131 7.51 -12.96 1.59
CA VAL A 131 7.59 -11.65 0.94
C VAL A 131 8.77 -10.84 1.48
N CYS A 132 9.05 -10.88 2.79
CA CYS A 132 10.22 -10.22 3.36
C CYS A 132 11.52 -10.76 2.78
N ARG A 133 11.68 -12.09 2.66
CA ARG A 133 12.87 -12.71 2.04
C ARG A 133 13.01 -12.31 0.57
N TYR A 134 11.91 -12.29 -0.17
CA TYR A 134 11.91 -11.83 -1.56
C TYR A 134 12.41 -10.39 -1.67
N LEU A 135 11.84 -9.46 -0.89
CA LEU A 135 12.24 -8.05 -0.90
C LEU A 135 13.71 -7.84 -0.48
N ILE A 136 14.20 -8.60 0.51
CA ILE A 136 15.62 -8.58 0.89
C ILE A 136 16.51 -9.01 -0.28
N SER A 137 16.08 -10.00 -1.07
CA SER A 137 16.86 -10.52 -2.19
C SER A 137 16.91 -9.59 -3.40
N THR A 138 15.87 -8.78 -3.63
CA THR A 138 15.78 -7.86 -4.78
C THR A 138 16.56 -6.56 -4.59
N ARG A 139 16.89 -6.20 -3.34
CA ARG A 139 17.77 -5.07 -3.00
C ARG A 139 18.91 -5.56 -2.11
N PRO A 140 20.02 -6.09 -2.67
CA PRO A 140 21.16 -6.52 -1.87
C PRO A 140 21.77 -5.35 -1.09
N ALA A 141 22.31 -5.61 0.10
CA ALA A 141 22.81 -4.59 1.04
C ALA A 141 23.92 -3.67 0.48
N HIS A 142 24.53 -4.06 -0.66
CA HIS A 142 25.57 -3.31 -1.36
C HIS A 142 25.05 -2.50 -2.56
N ALA A 143 23.74 -2.51 -2.84
CA ALA A 143 23.15 -1.66 -3.86
C ALA A 143 23.24 -0.20 -3.40
N GLN A 144 24.19 0.55 -3.97
CA GLN A 144 24.29 2.01 -3.78
C GLN A 144 23.03 2.70 -4.33
N PRO A 145 22.63 3.86 -3.74
CA PRO A 145 21.45 4.61 -4.14
C PRO A 145 21.50 5.09 -5.59
#